data_AF-A0A3A0AS30-F1
#
_entry.id   AF-A0A3A0AS30-F1
#
_cell.length_a   1.000
_cell.length_b   1.000
_cell.length_c   1.000
_cell.angle_alpha   90.00
_cell.angle_beta   90.00
_cell.angle_gamma   90.00
#
_symmetry.space_group_name_H-M   'P 1'
#
loop_
_entity.id
_entity.type
_entity.pdbx_description
1 polymer ?
#
loop_
_entity_poly.entity_id
_entity_poly.type
_entity_poly.pdbx_seq_one_letter_code
_entity_poly.pdbx_strand_id
1 'polypeptide(L)'
;MAQTILPVPYVGQRRTGECLAACAAMVLDYLGTPVAYSRLVKMLEIVPGAGVASFKIRNLERIGVRVQYESGTNTSLEHWNNYASNFWRVIHASLL
;
A
#
# COMPACT_ATOMS: atom_id res chain seq x y z
N MET A 1 18.39 3.89 14.58
CA MET A 1 17.63 3.60 13.35
C MET A 1 16.88 4.86 12.97
N ALA A 2 17.19 5.46 11.81
CA ALA A 2 16.46 6.63 11.33
C ALA A 2 15.14 6.17 10.72
N GLN A 3 14.01 6.53 11.34
CA GLN A 3 12.69 6.31 10.74
C GLN A 3 12.46 7.39 9.69
N THR A 4 12.33 6.99 8.44
CA THR A 4 11.86 7.89 7.39
C THR A 4 10.37 8.15 7.61
N ILE A 5 10.02 9.35 8.07
CA ILE A 5 8.62 9.76 8.22
C ILE A 5 8.12 10.16 6.83
N LEU A 6 7.30 9.30 6.22
CA LEU A 6 6.62 9.61 4.97
C LEU A 6 5.33 10.38 5.28
N PRO A 7 4.99 11.45 4.53
CA PRO A 7 3.77 12.23 4.73
C PRO A 7 2.54 11.49 4.16
N VAL A 8 2.28 10.28 4.65
CA VAL A 8 1.15 9.46 4.22
C VAL A 8 -0.11 9.93 4.95
N PRO A 9 -1.17 10.33 4.24
CA PRO A 9 -2.40 10.78 4.86
C PRO A 9 -3.09 9.61 5.56
N TYR A 10 -3.63 9.87 6.76
CA TYR A 10 -4.36 8.86 7.50
C TYR A 10 -5.77 8.66 6.93
N VAL A 11 -6.12 7.41 6.65
CA VAL A 11 -7.47 7.00 6.26
C VAL A 11 -7.92 5.86 7.17
N GLY A 12 -8.99 6.09 7.94
CA GLY A 12 -9.61 5.07 8.79
C GLY A 12 -10.44 4.06 7.97
N GLN A 13 -10.50 2.81 8.46
CA GLN A 13 -11.46 1.85 7.90
C GLN A 13 -12.90 2.32 8.14
N ARG A 14 -13.78 2.19 7.15
CA ARG A 14 -15.17 2.66 7.27
C ARG A 14 -16.07 1.62 7.92
N ARG A 15 -15.78 0.34 7.69
CA ARG A 15 -16.48 -0.80 8.30
C ARG A 15 -15.51 -1.87 8.77
N THR A 16 -15.99 -2.78 9.62
CA THR A 16 -15.25 -3.97 10.03
C THR A 16 -14.86 -4.81 8.81
N GLY A 17 -13.59 -5.20 8.74
CA GLY A 17 -13.01 -5.97 7.62
C GLY A 17 -12.40 -5.12 6.49
N GLU A 18 -12.54 -3.79 6.52
CA GLU A 18 -12.05 -2.91 5.43
C GLU A 18 -10.64 -2.35 5.66
N CYS A 19 -9.86 -2.89 6.61
CA CYS A 19 -8.52 -2.39 6.93
C CYS A 19 -7.56 -2.44 5.72
N LEU A 20 -7.65 -3.47 4.87
CA LEU A 20 -6.83 -3.54 3.67
C LEU A 20 -7.17 -2.43 2.66
N ALA A 21 -8.45 -2.07 2.51
CA ALA A 21 -8.87 -0.96 1.67
C ALA A 21 -8.41 0.40 2.23
N ALA A 22 -8.46 0.58 3.55
CA ALA A 22 -7.94 1.77 4.21
C ALA A 22 -6.44 1.94 3.95
N CYS A 23 -5.64 0.89 4.18
CA CYS A 23 -4.21 0.91 3.91
C CYS A 23 -3.89 1.17 2.43
N ALA A 24 -4.60 0.52 1.52
CA ALA A 24 -4.44 0.76 0.09
C ALA A 24 -4.78 2.21 -0.29
N ALA A 25 -5.86 2.78 0.28
CA ALA A 25 -6.23 4.17 0.03
C ALA A 25 -5.12 5.14 0.47
N MET A 26 -4.54 4.94 1.66
CA MET A 26 -3.44 5.77 2.17
C MET A 26 -2.23 5.76 1.23
N VAL A 27 -1.80 4.56 0.81
CA VAL A 27 -0.63 4.41 -0.08
C VAL A 27 -0.91 4.98 -1.46
N LEU A 28 -2.09 4.75 -2.03
CA LEU A 28 -2.45 5.24 -3.35
C LEU A 28 -2.58 6.76 -3.39
N ASP A 29 -3.08 7.37 -2.33
CA ASP A 29 -3.15 8.83 -2.19
C ASP A 29 -1.74 9.43 -2.08
N TYR A 30 -0.86 8.81 -1.28
CA TYR A 30 0.56 9.19 -1.21
C TYR A 30 1.29 9.08 -2.57
N LEU A 31 0.93 8.09 -3.40
CA LEU A 31 1.47 7.92 -4.75
C LEU A 31 0.80 8.84 -5.80
N GLY A 32 -0.12 9.71 -5.41
CA GLY A 32 -0.81 10.64 -6.32
C GLY A 32 -1.81 9.96 -7.28
N THR A 33 -2.23 8.72 -6.98
CA THR A 33 -3.20 7.97 -7.79
C THR A 33 -4.41 7.56 -6.94
N PRO A 34 -5.18 8.53 -6.39
CA PRO A 34 -6.27 8.23 -5.49
C PRO A 34 -7.35 7.40 -6.17
N VAL A 35 -7.89 6.41 -5.44
CA VAL A 35 -8.98 5.55 -5.91
C VAL A 35 -10.14 5.65 -4.93
N ALA A 36 -11.35 5.76 -5.48
CA ALA A 36 -12.56 5.80 -4.66
C ALA A 36 -12.63 4.58 -3.72
N TYR A 37 -12.86 4.83 -2.43
CA TYR A 37 -12.83 3.81 -1.39
C TYR A 37 -13.77 2.63 -1.68
N SER A 38 -14.98 2.89 -2.19
CA SER A 38 -15.93 1.86 -2.58
C SER A 38 -15.44 0.98 -3.74
N ARG A 39 -14.65 1.55 -4.66
CA ARG A 39 -13.97 0.80 -5.73
C ARG A 39 -12.87 -0.08 -5.14
N LEU A 40 -12.12 0.38 -4.15
CA LEU A 40 -11.13 -0.43 -3.44
C LEU A 40 -11.78 -1.62 -2.73
N VAL A 41 -12.87 -1.40 -1.99
CA VAL A 41 -13.62 -2.47 -1.31
C VAL A 41 -14.04 -3.57 -2.29
N LYS A 42 -14.58 -3.20 -3.45
CA LYS A 42 -14.98 -4.14 -4.50
C LYS A 42 -13.78 -4.82 -5.17
N MET A 43 -12.77 -4.05 -5.54
CA MET A 43 -11.60 -4.54 -6.26
C MET A 43 -10.75 -5.49 -5.42
N LEU A 44 -10.63 -5.22 -4.13
CA LEU A 44 -9.96 -6.10 -3.17
C LEU A 44 -10.84 -7.26 -2.73
N GLU A 45 -12.09 -7.35 -3.20
CA GLU A 45 -13.03 -8.42 -2.89
C GLU A 45 -13.28 -8.57 -1.38
N ILE A 46 -13.38 -7.42 -0.68
CA ILE A 46 -13.61 -7.41 0.77
C ILE A 46 -15.02 -7.89 1.09
N VAL A 47 -15.11 -8.88 1.96
CA VAL A 47 -16.36 -9.38 2.51
C VAL A 47 -16.74 -8.53 3.72
N PRO A 48 -17.91 -7.87 3.74
CA PRO A 48 -18.33 -7.06 4.87
C PRO A 48 -18.32 -7.85 6.19
N GLY A 49 -17.70 -7.28 7.23
CA GLY A 49 -17.63 -7.90 8.56
C GLY A 49 -16.58 -8.99 8.72
N ALA A 50 -16.20 -9.70 7.65
CA ALA A 50 -15.20 -10.76 7.68
C ALA A 50 -13.81 -10.32 7.20
N GLY A 51 -13.75 -9.35 6.30
CA GLY A 51 -12.50 -8.86 5.70
C GLY A 51 -12.10 -9.63 4.46
N VAL A 52 -10.79 -9.79 4.25
CA VAL A 52 -10.23 -10.47 3.08
C VAL A 52 -8.83 -11.02 3.35
N ALA A 53 -8.44 -12.04 2.58
CA ALA A 53 -7.07 -12.52 2.56
C ALA A 53 -6.10 -11.47 1.99
N SER A 54 -4.95 -11.31 2.64
CA SER A 54 -3.93 -10.30 2.32
C SER A 54 -3.45 -10.32 0.86
N PHE A 55 -3.33 -11.50 0.25
CA PHE A 55 -2.86 -11.64 -1.14
C PHE A 55 -3.75 -10.94 -2.18
N LYS A 56 -5.01 -10.64 -1.84
CA LYS A 56 -5.92 -9.88 -2.71
C LYS A 56 -5.45 -8.45 -2.98
N ILE A 57 -4.45 -7.95 -2.26
CA ILE A 57 -3.76 -6.70 -2.58
C ILE A 57 -3.17 -6.68 -4.00
N ARG A 58 -2.83 -7.85 -4.57
CA ARG A 58 -2.41 -7.99 -5.98
C ARG A 58 -3.47 -7.51 -6.97
N ASN A 59 -4.74 -7.44 -6.58
CA ASN A 59 -5.79 -6.90 -7.46
C ASN A 59 -5.58 -5.40 -7.80
N LEU A 60 -4.73 -4.67 -7.06
CA LEU A 60 -4.32 -3.31 -7.43
C LEU A 60 -3.49 -3.27 -8.74
N GLU A 61 -2.93 -4.39 -9.18
CA GLU A 61 -2.25 -4.47 -10.49
C GLU A 61 -3.20 -4.14 -11.65
N ARG A 62 -4.51 -4.34 -11.47
CA ARG A 62 -5.55 -4.01 -12.45
C ARG A 62 -5.68 -2.50 -12.74
N ILE A 63 -5.12 -1.65 -11.88
CA ILE A 63 -5.08 -0.19 -12.06
C ILE A 63 -3.67 0.31 -12.35
N GLY A 64 -2.76 -0.57 -12.78
CA GLY A 64 -1.41 -0.21 -13.22
C GLY A 64 -0.38 -0.07 -12.09
N VAL A 65 -0.74 -0.43 -10.86
CA VAL A 65 0.17 -0.40 -9.71
C VAL A 65 0.93 -1.73 -9.64
N ARG A 66 2.25 -1.71 -9.67
CA ARG A 66 3.05 -2.93 -9.47
C ARG A 66 2.98 -3.37 -8.00
N VAL A 67 2.54 -4.59 -7.74
CA VAL A 67 2.42 -5.14 -6.37
C VAL A 67 3.38 -6.31 -6.18
N GLN A 68 4.27 -6.20 -5.18
CA GLN A 68 5.07 -7.33 -4.72
C GLN A 68 4.47 -7.84 -3.41
N TYR A 69 4.07 -9.11 -3.39
CA TYR A 69 3.47 -9.76 -2.22
C TYR A 69 4.26 -11.00 -1.88
N GLU A 70 4.88 -10.99 -0.70
CA GLU A 70 5.78 -12.01 -0.21
C GLU A 70 5.55 -12.22 1.29
N SER A 71 5.92 -13.40 1.78
CA SER A 71 6.03 -13.64 3.22
C SER A 71 7.37 -13.11 3.71
N GLY A 72 7.37 -12.39 4.82
CA GLY A 72 8.57 -11.74 5.35
C GLY A 72 8.86 -12.10 6.81
N THR A 73 10.15 -12.12 7.15
CA THR A 73 10.64 -12.06 8.54
C THR A 73 11.08 -10.62 8.87
N ASN A 74 11.47 -10.34 10.12
CA ASN A 74 11.99 -9.01 10.46
C ASN A 74 13.19 -8.61 9.58
N THR A 75 14.07 -9.56 9.23
CA THR A 75 15.20 -9.33 8.32
C THR A 75 14.75 -8.91 6.92
N SER A 76 13.59 -9.40 6.45
CA SER A 76 13.04 -8.98 5.16
C SER A 76 12.56 -7.52 5.16
N LEU A 77 12.09 -7.02 6.30
CA LEU A 77 11.64 -5.62 6.43
C LEU A 77 12.80 -4.65 6.31
N GLU A 78 13.96 -4.99 6.87
CA GLU A 78 15.18 -4.18 6.73
C GLU A 78 15.64 -4.10 5.28
N HIS A 79 15.57 -5.23 4.55
CA HIS A 79 15.87 -5.27 3.12
C HIS A 79 14.93 -4.36 2.32
N TRP A 80 13.62 -4.39 2.60
CA TRP A 80 12.63 -3.54 1.95
C TRP A 80 12.80 -2.05 2.28
N ASN A 81 13.16 -1.70 3.52
CA ASN A 81 13.46 -0.31 3.89
C ASN A 81 14.65 0.23 3.10
N ASN A 82 15.71 -0.57 2.94
CA ASN A 82 16.88 -0.21 2.14
C ASN A 82 16.52 -0.09 0.65
N TYR A 83 15.70 -1.00 0.13
CA TYR A 83 15.23 -0.93 -1.26
C TYR A 83 14.39 0.33 -1.51
N ALA A 84 13.41 0.62 -0.64
CA ALA A 84 12.54 1.79 -0.78
C ALA A 84 13.32 3.10 -0.69
N SER A 85 14.26 3.23 0.26
CA SER A 85 15.08 4.44 0.39
C SER A 85 16.04 4.63 -0.80
N ASN A 86 16.58 3.55 -1.37
CA ASN A 86 17.37 3.63 -2.60
C ASN A 86 16.51 3.97 -3.83
N PHE A 87 15.32 3.38 -3.95
CA PHE A 87 14.39 3.68 -5.03
C PHE A 87 13.97 5.16 -5.04
N TRP A 88 13.63 5.72 -3.87
CA TRP A 88 13.28 7.14 -3.74
C TRP A 88 14.45 8.08 -4.05
N ARG A 89 15.69 7.70 -3.72
CA ARG A 89 16.89 8.46 -4.10
C ARG A 89 17.09 8.49 -5.62
N VAL A 90 16.85 7.37 -6.30
CA VAL A 90 16.98 7.29 -7.77
C VAL A 90 15.93 8.16 -8.46
N ILE A 91 14.68 8.13 -7.99
CA ILE A 91 13.61 9.00 -8.55
C ILE A 91 13.93 10.48 -8.32
N HIS A 92 14.33 10.88 -7.11
CA HIS A 92 14.71 12.28 -6.85
C HIS A 92 15.93 12.73 -7.68
N ALA A 93 16.91 11.85 -7.89
CA ALA A 93 18.09 12.18 -8.71
C ALA A 93 17.77 12.27 -10.21
N SER A 94 16.65 11.72 -10.67
CA SER A 94 16.23 11.74 -12.10
C SER A 94 15.25 12.88 -12.42
N LEU A 95 14.83 13.63 -11.41
CA LEU A 95 13.90 14.77 -11.52
C LEU A 95 14.60 16.13 -11.25
N LEU A 96 15.94 16.12 -11.15
CA LEU A 96 16.83 17.28 -11.07
C LEU A 96 17.74 17.31 -12.29
#